data_AF-A0A1M3CC83-F1
#
_entry.id   AF-A0A1M3CC83-F1
#
_cell.length_a   1.000
_cell.length_b   1.000
_cell.length_c   1.000
_cell.angle_alpha   90.00
_cell.angle_beta   90.00
_cell.angle_gamma   90.00
#
_symmetry.space_group_name_H-M   'P 1'
#
loop_
_entity.id
_entity.type
_entity.pdbx_description
1 polymer ?
#
loop_
_entity_poly.entity_id
_entity_poly.type
_entity_poly.pdbx_seq_one_letter_code
_entity_poly.pdbx_strand_id
1 'polypeptide(L)'
;MRFRMLIVLSCAGAILTSFAAAESPGGFSRSNYIPHLGDIMGATQLRHIKLSFAGKLRNWELAAYELDQIKESFQDAATLYPGIPVTDMTIVAEPVRRLGEAIQAKDPRKFSAAFVELTAACNGCHQAIGRGFIVIKVPTSSPFSNQTFEPATKP
;
A
#
# COMPACT_ATOMS: atom_id res chain seq x y z
N MET A 1 56.07 9.00 -61.08
CA MET A 1 55.67 8.90 -59.65
C MET A 1 54.26 9.46 -59.52
N ARG A 2 53.26 8.61 -59.25
CA ARG A 2 51.84 8.99 -59.13
C ARG A 2 51.40 8.74 -57.70
N PHE A 3 51.15 9.81 -56.95
CA PHE A 3 50.57 9.75 -55.60
C PHE A 3 49.11 9.30 -55.71
N ARG A 4 48.79 8.11 -55.17
CA ARG A 4 47.41 7.68 -54.97
C ARG A 4 46.96 8.17 -53.59
N MET A 5 46.14 9.22 -53.60
CA MET A 5 45.42 9.72 -52.42
C MET A 5 44.37 8.69 -52.01
N LEU A 6 44.54 8.09 -50.83
CA LEU A 6 43.53 7.24 -50.19
C LEU A 6 42.51 8.17 -49.52
N ILE A 7 41.31 8.25 -50.08
CA ILE A 7 40.16 8.90 -49.45
C ILE A 7 39.57 7.90 -48.46
N VAL A 8 39.81 8.11 -47.17
CA VAL A 8 39.08 7.44 -46.09
C VAL A 8 37.77 8.22 -45.89
N LEU A 9 36.68 7.70 -46.47
CA LEU A 9 35.34 8.23 -46.27
C LEU A 9 34.78 7.65 -44.96
N SER A 10 35.07 8.32 -43.84
CA SER A 10 34.46 8.03 -42.55
C SER A 10 33.10 8.71 -42.45
N CYS A 11 32.04 8.03 -42.89
CA CYS A 11 30.66 8.44 -42.58
C CYS A 11 30.25 7.85 -41.23
N ALA A 12 30.44 8.66 -40.19
CA ALA A 12 29.83 8.45 -38.89
C ALA A 12 28.32 8.75 -38.97
N GLY A 13 27.51 7.88 -38.34
CA GLY A 13 26.31 8.27 -37.62
C GLY A 13 25.07 8.64 -38.43
N ALA A 14 24.14 7.69 -38.55
CA ALA A 14 22.75 7.85 -38.11
C ALA A 14 22.02 6.52 -38.36
N ILE A 15 22.16 5.56 -37.43
CA ILE A 15 21.23 4.43 -37.38
C ILE A 15 19.93 4.99 -36.78
N LEU A 16 19.07 5.53 -37.65
CA LEU A 16 17.67 5.76 -37.32
C LEU A 16 17.01 4.39 -37.15
N THR A 17 17.15 3.80 -35.97
CA THR A 17 16.29 2.70 -35.57
C THR A 17 14.89 3.28 -35.40
N SER A 18 14.09 3.18 -36.45
CA SER A 18 12.64 3.32 -36.34
C SER A 18 12.17 2.34 -35.27
N PHE A 19 11.77 2.85 -34.12
CA PHE A 19 10.91 2.10 -33.21
C PHE A 19 9.55 1.94 -33.89
N ALA A 20 9.47 1.00 -34.83
CA ALA A 20 8.19 0.43 -35.19
C ALA A 20 7.67 -0.24 -33.93
N ALA A 21 6.70 0.38 -33.27
CA ALA A 21 5.94 -0.24 -32.21
C ALA A 21 5.41 -1.57 -32.77
N ALA A 22 5.95 -2.68 -32.29
CA ALA A 22 5.33 -3.97 -32.49
C ALA A 22 4.01 -3.94 -31.69
N GLU A 23 2.94 -3.43 -32.30
CA GLU A 23 1.58 -3.68 -31.84
C GLU A 23 1.36 -5.19 -31.97
N SER A 24 1.61 -5.91 -30.88
CA SER A 24 1.17 -7.29 -30.76
C SER A 24 -0.37 -7.27 -30.76
N PRO A 25 -1.05 -7.97 -31.68
CA PRO A 25 -2.49 -8.16 -31.61
C PRO A 25 -2.78 -9.23 -30.54
N GLY A 26 -2.54 -8.84 -29.29
CA GLY A 26 -2.82 -9.63 -28.10
C GLY A 26 -3.58 -8.72 -27.17
N GLY A 27 -4.87 -8.54 -27.44
CA GLY A 27 -5.75 -7.84 -26.52
C GLY A 27 -5.55 -8.45 -25.13
N PHE A 28 -5.25 -7.60 -24.14
CA PHE A 28 -5.33 -8.03 -22.75
C PHE A 28 -6.74 -8.56 -22.57
N SER A 29 -6.90 -9.89 -22.52
CA SER A 29 -8.07 -10.47 -21.89
C SER A 29 -8.05 -9.84 -20.50
N ARG A 30 -9.04 -8.98 -20.20
CA ARG A 30 -9.31 -8.55 -18.83
C ARG A 30 -9.80 -9.79 -18.09
N SER A 31 -8.88 -10.71 -17.80
CA SER A 31 -9.01 -11.60 -16.68
C SER A 31 -9.24 -10.67 -15.49
N ASN A 32 -10.47 -10.69 -14.95
CA ASN A 32 -10.77 -9.98 -13.72
C ASN A 32 -9.88 -10.59 -12.63
N TYR A 33 -8.78 -9.93 -12.32
CA TYR A 33 -7.88 -10.37 -11.25
C TYR A 33 -8.64 -10.29 -9.92
N ILE A 34 -8.70 -11.40 -9.21
CA ILE A 34 -9.26 -11.48 -7.86
C ILE A 34 -8.08 -11.59 -6.90
N PRO A 35 -7.82 -10.59 -6.04
CA PRO A 35 -6.68 -10.62 -5.13
C PRO A 35 -6.84 -11.73 -4.09
N HIS A 36 -5.74 -12.43 -3.78
CA HIS A 36 -5.75 -13.42 -2.71
C HIS A 36 -5.91 -12.73 -1.34
N LEU A 37 -6.48 -13.42 -0.34
CA LEU A 37 -6.62 -12.86 1.02
C LEU A 37 -5.27 -12.39 1.57
N GLY A 38 -4.19 -13.11 1.28
CA GLY A 38 -2.83 -12.72 1.65
C GLY A 38 -2.37 -11.41 1.01
N ASP A 39 -2.79 -11.12 -0.23
CA ASP A 39 -2.47 -9.87 -0.92
C ASP A 39 -3.19 -8.69 -0.25
N ILE A 40 -4.48 -8.88 0.06
CA ILE A 40 -5.31 -7.87 0.75
C ILE A 40 -4.73 -7.58 2.15
N MET A 41 -4.40 -8.62 2.92
CA MET A 41 -3.85 -8.45 4.27
C MET A 41 -2.41 -7.90 4.24
N GLY A 42 -1.62 -8.25 3.22
CA GLY A 42 -0.29 -7.66 2.99
C GLY A 42 -0.37 -6.16 2.73
N ALA A 43 -1.29 -5.73 1.86
CA ALA A 43 -1.56 -4.31 1.65
C ALA A 43 -2.07 -3.64 2.93
N THR A 44 -2.96 -4.30 3.67
CA THR A 44 -3.48 -3.82 4.97
C THR A 44 -2.36 -3.62 5.99
N GLN A 45 -1.37 -4.53 6.06
CA GLN A 45 -0.22 -4.38 6.95
C GLN A 45 0.65 -3.16 6.56
N LEU A 46 0.84 -2.90 5.27
CA LEU A 46 1.56 -1.69 4.82
C LEU A 46 0.80 -0.42 5.21
N ARG A 47 -0.52 -0.39 5.02
CA ARG A 47 -1.40 0.73 5.41
C ARG A 47 -1.40 0.93 6.93
N HIS A 48 -1.39 -0.15 7.72
CA HIS A 48 -1.25 -0.11 9.18
C HIS A 48 0.05 0.58 9.62
N ILE A 49 1.17 0.30 8.94
CA ILE A 49 2.44 0.99 9.19
C ILE A 49 2.31 2.48 8.90
N LYS A 50 1.81 2.82 7.71
CA LYS A 50 1.66 4.22 7.29
C LYS A 50 0.75 5.02 8.23
N LEU A 51 -0.37 4.44 8.63
CA LEU A 51 -1.31 5.00 9.60
C LEU A 51 -0.64 5.31 10.94
N SER A 52 0.21 4.39 11.44
CA SER A 52 0.97 4.61 12.68
C SER A 52 1.84 5.87 12.61
N PHE A 53 2.62 6.02 11.54
CA PHE A 53 3.52 7.15 11.37
C PHE A 53 2.75 8.45 11.10
N ALA A 54 1.70 8.40 10.28
CA ALA A 54 0.82 9.54 10.03
C ALA A 54 0.20 10.09 11.33
N GLY A 55 -0.34 9.22 12.18
CA GLY A 55 -0.91 9.63 13.47
C GLY A 55 0.13 10.14 14.47
N LYS A 56 1.31 9.48 14.56
CA LYS A 56 2.41 9.93 15.42
C LYS A 56 2.90 11.34 15.06
N LEU A 57 3.02 11.62 13.77
CA LEU A 57 3.46 12.92 13.25
C LEU A 57 2.29 13.89 13.01
N ARG A 58 1.08 13.54 13.45
CA ARG A 58 -0.12 14.38 13.39
C ARG A 58 -0.49 14.81 11.97
N ASN A 59 -0.14 14.01 10.98
CA ASN A 59 -0.66 14.12 9.62
C ASN A 59 -2.04 13.47 9.55
N TRP A 60 -3.04 14.22 10.02
CA TRP A 60 -4.41 13.75 10.15
C TRP A 60 -5.09 13.43 8.82
N GLU A 61 -4.68 14.11 7.74
CA GLU A 61 -5.18 13.83 6.38
C GLU A 61 -4.68 12.46 5.90
N LEU A 62 -3.37 12.19 6.04
CA LEU A 62 -2.81 10.88 5.73
C LEU A 62 -3.35 9.78 6.67
N ALA A 63 -3.53 10.09 7.95
CA ALA A 63 -4.11 9.13 8.89
C ALA A 63 -5.56 8.77 8.52
N ALA A 64 -6.38 9.74 8.13
CA ALA A 64 -7.74 9.48 7.65
C ALA A 64 -7.72 8.61 6.38
N TYR A 65 -6.89 8.99 5.41
CA TYR A 65 -6.73 8.24 4.15
C TYR A 65 -6.34 6.78 4.41
N GLU A 66 -5.29 6.52 5.19
CA GLU A 66 -4.83 5.16 5.45
C GLU A 66 -5.83 4.33 6.27
N LEU A 67 -6.61 4.96 7.16
CA LEU A 67 -7.70 4.27 7.86
C LEU A 67 -8.83 3.86 6.91
N ASP A 68 -9.23 4.72 5.98
CA ASP A 68 -10.25 4.39 4.99
C ASP A 68 -9.79 3.28 4.05
N GLN A 69 -8.52 3.29 3.66
CA GLN A 69 -7.93 2.22 2.87
C GLN A 69 -7.87 0.86 3.61
N ILE A 70 -7.66 0.86 4.92
CA ILE A 70 -7.77 -0.36 5.74
C ILE A 70 -9.22 -0.85 5.78
N LYS A 71 -10.19 0.06 5.93
CA LYS A 71 -11.63 -0.28 5.90
C LYS A 71 -12.05 -0.92 4.58
N GLU A 72 -11.62 -0.35 3.46
CA GLU A 72 -11.85 -0.90 2.12
C GLU A 72 -11.23 -2.31 2.00
N SER A 73 -9.98 -2.49 2.46
CA SER A 73 -9.32 -3.80 2.42
C SER A 73 -10.09 -4.86 3.22
N PHE A 74 -10.67 -4.49 4.36
CA PHE A 74 -11.52 -5.41 5.12
C PHE A 74 -12.87 -5.70 4.43
N GLN A 75 -13.47 -4.71 3.78
CA GLN A 75 -14.70 -4.91 2.98
C GLN A 75 -14.45 -5.83 1.78
N ASP A 76 -13.33 -5.65 1.09
CA ASP A 76 -12.90 -6.52 -0.01
C ASP A 76 -12.67 -7.96 0.48
N ALA A 77 -11.99 -8.12 1.62
CA ALA A 77 -11.79 -9.43 2.23
C ALA A 77 -13.12 -10.10 2.60
N ALA A 78 -14.06 -9.35 3.19
CA ALA A 78 -15.39 -9.87 3.54
C ALA A 78 -16.20 -10.27 2.31
N THR A 79 -16.09 -9.53 1.22
CA THR A 79 -16.81 -9.78 -0.04
C THR A 79 -16.24 -10.99 -0.79
N LEU A 80 -14.91 -11.08 -0.89
CA LEU A 80 -14.22 -12.09 -1.71
C LEU A 80 -14.03 -13.43 -0.99
N TYR A 81 -14.01 -13.43 0.35
CA TYR A 81 -13.73 -14.61 1.16
C TYR A 81 -14.82 -14.84 2.22
N PRO A 82 -16.07 -15.15 1.85
CA PRO A 82 -17.12 -15.41 2.83
C PRO A 82 -16.81 -16.62 3.71
N GLY A 83 -17.24 -16.59 4.98
CA GLY A 83 -17.15 -17.74 5.89
C GLY A 83 -15.85 -17.87 6.69
N ILE A 84 -14.99 -16.84 6.67
CA ILE A 84 -13.86 -16.69 7.61
C ILE A 84 -14.18 -15.60 8.64
N PRO A 85 -13.71 -15.69 9.90
CA PRO A 85 -13.86 -14.66 10.93
C PRO A 85 -13.52 -13.21 10.51
N VAL A 86 -12.68 -13.01 9.49
CA VAL A 86 -12.43 -11.68 8.89
C VAL A 86 -13.74 -11.04 8.40
N THR A 87 -14.70 -11.83 7.92
CA THR A 87 -15.95 -11.35 7.31
C THR A 87 -16.95 -10.82 8.32
N ASP A 88 -16.84 -11.23 9.58
CA ASP A 88 -17.80 -10.82 10.60
C ASP A 88 -17.58 -9.36 11.00
N MET A 89 -16.41 -8.78 10.68
CA MET A 89 -16.00 -7.39 10.93
C MET A 89 -16.11 -6.91 12.39
N THR A 90 -16.74 -7.68 13.27
CA THR A 90 -17.04 -7.38 14.66
C THR A 90 -15.78 -7.14 15.47
N ILE A 91 -14.73 -7.93 15.22
CA ILE A 91 -13.43 -7.83 15.92
C ILE A 91 -12.73 -6.49 15.62
N VAL A 92 -12.87 -5.96 14.40
CA VAL A 92 -12.13 -4.76 13.94
C VAL A 92 -12.97 -3.48 13.92
N ALA A 93 -14.30 -3.59 13.89
CA ALA A 93 -15.21 -2.46 13.74
C ALA A 93 -15.05 -1.40 14.83
N GLU A 94 -15.01 -1.82 16.09
CA GLU A 94 -14.95 -0.89 17.22
C GLU A 94 -13.60 -0.15 17.31
N PRO A 95 -12.42 -0.81 17.21
CA PRO A 95 -11.14 -0.12 17.12
C PRO A 95 -11.05 0.84 15.92
N VAL A 96 -11.56 0.44 14.74
CA VAL A 96 -11.60 1.29 13.55
C VAL A 96 -12.44 2.54 13.81
N ARG A 97 -13.63 2.39 14.42
CA ARG A 97 -14.50 3.51 14.78
C ARG A 97 -13.80 4.48 15.73
N ARG A 98 -13.19 3.98 16.81
CA ARG A 98 -12.45 4.79 17.80
C ARG A 98 -11.28 5.52 17.17
N LEU A 99 -10.57 4.88 16.24
CA LEU A 99 -9.47 5.51 15.52
C LEU A 99 -9.97 6.64 14.63
N GLY A 100 -11.09 6.45 13.92
CA GLY A 100 -11.74 7.49 13.13
C GLY A 100 -12.14 8.71 13.97
N GLU A 101 -12.74 8.47 15.14
CA GLU A 101 -13.08 9.53 16.10
C GLU A 101 -11.85 10.27 16.61
N ALA A 102 -10.76 9.55 16.91
CA ALA A 102 -9.51 10.15 17.35
C ALA A 102 -8.87 11.01 16.25
N ILE A 103 -8.90 10.55 14.99
CA ILE A 103 -8.40 11.30 13.84
C ILE A 103 -9.23 12.56 13.61
N GLN A 104 -10.56 12.45 13.66
CA GLN A 104 -11.46 13.60 13.51
C GLN A 104 -11.25 14.63 14.61
N ALA A 105 -11.10 14.16 15.86
CA ALA A 105 -10.81 15.01 17.01
C ALA A 105 -9.35 15.53 17.04
N LYS A 106 -8.47 15.03 16.15
CA LYS A 106 -7.04 15.32 16.13
C LYS A 106 -6.36 15.08 17.49
N ASP A 107 -6.80 14.03 18.18
CA ASP A 107 -6.36 13.70 19.55
C ASP A 107 -5.28 12.60 19.52
N PRO A 108 -4.00 12.93 19.72
CA PRO A 108 -2.90 11.96 19.62
C PRO A 108 -2.94 10.89 20.72
N ARG A 109 -3.55 11.19 21.89
CA ARG A 109 -3.65 10.21 22.99
C ARG A 109 -4.72 9.19 22.66
N LYS A 110 -5.90 9.64 22.23
CA LYS A 110 -6.96 8.73 21.78
C LYS A 110 -6.53 7.92 20.57
N PHE A 111 -5.80 8.55 19.64
CA PHE A 111 -5.27 7.85 18.46
C PHE A 111 -4.33 6.71 18.88
N SER A 112 -3.36 7.00 19.76
CA SER A 112 -2.38 6.00 20.19
C SER A 112 -3.04 4.82 20.90
N ALA A 113 -4.04 5.06 21.74
CA ALA A 113 -4.80 4.01 22.42
C ALA A 113 -5.60 3.16 21.41
N ALA A 114 -6.39 3.79 20.55
CA ALA A 114 -7.19 3.09 19.54
C ALA A 114 -6.31 2.36 18.50
N PHE A 115 -5.11 2.84 18.21
CA PHE A 115 -4.18 2.17 17.30
C PHE A 115 -3.65 0.85 17.91
N VAL A 116 -3.37 0.84 19.22
CA VAL A 116 -2.99 -0.39 19.94
C VAL A 116 -4.14 -1.39 19.94
N GLU A 117 -5.38 -0.93 20.14
CA GLU A 117 -6.58 -1.77 20.06
C GLU A 117 -6.75 -2.37 18.65
N LEU A 118 -6.53 -1.57 17.59
CA LEU A 118 -6.57 -2.06 16.21
C LEU A 118 -5.49 -3.13 15.98
N THR A 119 -4.26 -2.93 16.45
CA THR A 119 -3.21 -3.95 16.37
C THR A 119 -3.59 -5.24 17.09
N ALA A 120 -4.18 -5.14 18.29
CA ALA A 120 -4.67 -6.31 19.02
C ALA A 120 -5.79 -7.04 18.25
N ALA A 121 -6.72 -6.29 17.64
CA ALA A 121 -7.79 -6.83 16.81
C ALA A 121 -7.26 -7.56 15.56
N CYS A 122 -6.25 -7.01 14.87
CA CYS A 122 -5.58 -7.70 13.77
C CYS A 122 -5.05 -9.08 14.21
N ASN A 123 -4.39 -9.13 15.37
CA ASN A 123 -3.85 -10.38 15.92
C ASN A 123 -4.96 -11.35 16.36
N GLY A 124 -6.06 -10.87 16.94
CA GLY A 124 -7.21 -11.70 17.29
C GLY A 124 -7.82 -12.38 16.07
N CYS A 125 -7.95 -11.66 14.96
CA CYS A 125 -8.41 -12.23 13.70
C CYS A 125 -7.44 -13.31 13.17
N HIS A 126 -6.14 -13.01 13.15
CA HIS A 126 -5.12 -13.98 12.71
C HIS A 126 -5.14 -15.27 13.55
N GLN A 127 -5.32 -15.16 14.87
CA GLN A 127 -5.47 -16.33 15.74
C GLN A 127 -6.73 -17.13 15.42
N ALA A 128 -7.88 -16.46 15.27
CA ALA A 128 -9.17 -17.11 15.00
C ALA A 128 -9.19 -17.94 13.72
N ILE A 129 -8.38 -17.58 12.71
CA ILE A 129 -8.27 -18.32 11.44
C ILE A 129 -7.10 -19.30 11.38
N GLY A 130 -6.47 -19.62 12.53
CA GLY A 130 -5.34 -20.55 12.60
C GLY A 130 -4.03 -19.99 12.02
N ARG A 131 -3.92 -18.66 11.91
CA ARG A 131 -2.75 -17.93 11.39
C ARG A 131 -2.04 -17.10 12.46
N GLY A 132 -2.12 -17.53 13.72
CA GLY A 132 -1.49 -16.86 14.86
C GLY A 132 0.03 -16.71 14.79
N PHE A 133 0.71 -17.35 13.83
CA PHE A 133 2.13 -17.12 13.54
C PHE A 133 2.38 -15.77 12.84
N ILE A 134 1.35 -15.12 12.28
CA ILE A 134 1.43 -13.78 11.71
C ILE A 134 1.11 -12.77 12.82
N VAL A 135 2.14 -12.30 13.53
CA VAL A 135 1.99 -11.38 14.66
C VAL A 135 2.28 -9.94 14.24
N ILE A 136 1.24 -9.11 14.22
CA ILE A 136 1.31 -7.67 13.96
C ILE A 136 1.76 -6.93 15.23
N LYS A 137 2.64 -5.96 15.07
CA LYS A 137 3.15 -5.09 16.14
C LYS A 137 2.88 -3.63 15.79
N VAL A 138 2.81 -2.78 16.83
CA VAL A 138 2.94 -1.33 16.61
C VAL A 138 4.34 -1.07 16.05
N PRO A 139 4.47 -0.46 14.86
CA PRO A 139 5.77 -0.31 14.22
C PRO A 139 6.63 0.71 14.98
N THR A 140 7.91 0.39 15.12
CA THR A 140 8.93 1.27 15.75
C THR A 140 9.79 1.98 14.71
N SER A 141 9.84 1.48 13.48
CA SER A 141 10.55 2.07 12.33
C SER A 141 9.71 1.93 11.06
N SER A 142 9.89 2.84 10.11
CA SER A 142 9.23 2.79 8.81
C SER A 142 10.19 2.21 7.77
N PRO A 143 9.78 1.22 6.97
CA PRO A 143 10.55 0.78 5.79
C PRO A 143 10.38 1.74 4.60
N PHE A 144 9.44 2.69 4.67
CA PHE A 144 9.16 3.65 3.60
C PHE A 144 10.13 4.83 3.66
N SER A 145 11.34 4.62 3.15
CA SER A 145 12.37 5.67 3.05
C SER A 145 12.07 6.73 1.98
N ASN A 146 11.04 6.51 1.16
CA ASN A 146 10.63 7.35 0.04
C ASN A 146 9.31 8.11 0.28
N GLN A 147 8.81 8.14 1.52
CA GLN A 147 7.58 8.84 1.88
C GLN A 147 7.80 9.74 3.09
N THR A 148 7.44 11.02 2.97
CA THR A 148 7.34 11.96 4.09
C THR A 148 6.02 11.73 4.82
N PHE A 149 6.04 11.65 6.16
CA PHE A 149 4.85 11.39 6.97
C PHE A 149 4.38 12.63 7.72
N GLU A 150 5.20 13.66 7.80
CA GLU A 150 4.85 14.99 8.29
C GLU A 150 3.70 15.59 7.46
N PRO A 151 2.83 16.42 8.06
CA PRO A 151 1.83 17.16 7.31
C PRO A 151 2.50 18.00 6.22
N ALA A 152 1.89 18.06 5.02
CA ALA A 152 2.35 18.98 4.01
C ALA A 152 2.25 20.42 4.53
N THR A 153 3.29 21.22 4.33
CA THR A 153 3.18 22.67 4.50
C THR A 153 2.21 23.18 3.45
N LYS A 154 1.14 23.85 3.88
CA LYS A 154 0.28 24.57 2.92
C LYS A 154 1.15 25.60 2.19
N PRO A 155 1.08 25.68 0.85
CA PRO A 155 1.78 26.69 0.08
C PRO A 155 1.33 28.10 0.47
#